data_AF-R6CE40-F1
#
_entry.id   AF-R6CE40-F1
#
_cell.length_a   1.000
_cell.length_b   1.000
_cell.length_c   1.000
_cell.angle_alpha   90.00
_cell.angle_beta   90.00
_cell.angle_gamma   90.00
#
_symmetry.space_group_name_H-M   'P 1'
#
loop_
_entity.id
_entity.type
_entity.pdbx_description
1 polymer ?
#
loop_
_entity_poly.entity_id
_entity_poly.type
_entity_poly.pdbx_seq_one_letter_code
_entity_poly.pdbx_strand_id
1 'polypeptide(L)' 'MDVMIEIISLLAELSESLKITRRTLVEHRTTGLIPYYRLGGRILYKEKDIIKLLDENRLEAF' A
#
# COMPACT_ATOMS: atom_id res chain seq x y z
N MET A 1 -25.23 -2.56 -2.85
CA MET A 1 -24.27 -2.17 -3.91
C MET A 1 -23.13 -1.50 -3.18
N ASP A 2 -22.33 -2.33 -2.53
CA ASP A 2 -21.42 -1.95 -1.45
C ASP A 2 -20.08 -1.56 -2.07
N VAL A 3 -19.84 -0.26 -2.28
CA VAL A 3 -18.66 0.24 -3.00
C VAL A 3 -17.54 0.67 -2.04
N MET A 4 -17.53 0.16 -0.81
CA MET A 4 -16.49 0.48 0.20
C MET A 4 -15.81 -0.78 0.73
N ILE A 5 -15.23 -1.56 -0.16
CA ILE A 5 -14.33 -2.66 0.22
C ILE A 5 -12.89 -2.12 0.19
N GLU A 6 -12.40 -1.77 1.39
CA GLU A 6 -10.99 -1.80 1.83
C GLU A 6 -10.00 -0.83 1.15
N ILE A 7 -10.24 0.47 1.36
CA ILE A 7 -9.24 1.53 1.10
C ILE A 7 -8.50 1.83 2.41
N ILE A 8 -7.21 1.49 2.49
CA ILE A 8 -6.32 2.08 3.52
C ILE A 8 -6.08 3.52 3.10
N SER A 9 -6.82 4.43 3.73
CA SER A 9 -7.05 5.78 3.20
C SER A 9 -5.89 6.75 3.47
N LEU A 10 -4.90 6.37 4.29
CA LEU A 10 -3.83 7.27 4.70
C LEU A 10 -2.43 6.65 4.59
N LEU A 11 -1.51 7.47 4.09
CA LEU A 11 -0.05 7.27 4.16
C LEU A 11 0.42 6.82 5.55
N ALA A 12 -0.23 7.29 6.63
CA ALA A 12 0.13 6.95 8.00
C ALA A 12 -0.15 5.48 8.34
N GLU A 13 -1.37 5.02 8.08
CA GLU A 13 -1.84 3.69 8.46
C GLU A 13 -1.09 2.59 7.70
N LEU A 14 -0.89 2.77 6.39
CA LEU A 14 -0.10 1.82 5.60
C LEU A 14 1.38 1.83 6.02
N SER A 15 1.96 3.01 6.29
CA SER A 15 3.36 3.09 6.72
C SER A 15 3.58 2.39 8.06
N GLU A 16 2.62 2.50 8.98
CA GLU A 16 2.66 1.84 10.28
C GLU A 16 2.52 0.32 10.14
N SER A 17 1.56 -0.13 9.33
CA SER A 17 1.34 -1.56 9.04
C SER A 17 2.56 -2.22 8.41
N LEU A 18 3.20 -1.53 7.47
CA LEU A 18 4.43 -1.99 6.80
C LEU A 18 5.70 -1.76 7.63
N LYS A 19 5.60 -1.07 8.78
CA LYS A 19 6.74 -0.68 9.62
C LYS A 19 7.83 0.10 8.86
N ILE A 20 7.42 0.95 7.93
CA ILE A 20 8.31 1.84 7.17
C ILE A 20 7.99 3.30 7.45
N THR A 21 8.93 4.20 7.12
CA THR A 21 8.64 5.64 7.24
C THR A 21 7.67 6.09 6.14
N ARG A 22 6.92 7.17 6.40
CA ARG A 22 6.09 7.82 5.35
C ARG A 22 6.93 8.21 4.13
N ARG A 23 8.19 8.64 4.34
CA ARG A 23 9.11 8.98 3.25
C ARG A 23 9.39 7.75 2.38
N THR A 24 9.73 6.64 3.01
CA THR A 24 9.97 5.35 2.33
C THR A 24 8.73 4.89 1.54
N LEU A 25 7.53 5.02 2.12
CA LEU A 25 6.28 4.69 1.42
C LEU A 25 6.05 5.58 0.19
N VAL A 26 6.39 6.87 0.27
CA VAL A 26 6.35 7.78 -0.89
C VAL A 26 7.36 7.36 -1.95
N GLU A 27 8.60 7.09 -1.55
CA GLU A 27 9.67 6.65 -2.45
C GLU A 27 9.25 5.36 -3.17
N HIS A 28 8.78 4.34 -2.44
CA HIS A 28 8.31 3.07 -3.00
C HIS A 28 7.16 3.21 -3.99
N ARG A 29 6.19 4.11 -3.76
CA ARG A 29 5.14 4.35 -4.77
C ARG A 29 5.68 5.10 -5.99
N THR A 30 6.62 6.03 -5.79
CA THR A 30 7.18 6.82 -6.90
C THR A 30 8.12 6.01 -7.78
N THR A 31 8.78 5.00 -7.20
CA THR A 31 9.61 4.04 -7.93
C THR A 31 8.82 2.88 -8.53
N GLY A 32 7.51 2.79 -8.25
CA GLY A 32 6.64 1.72 -8.76
C GLY A 32 6.70 0.41 -7.97
N LEU A 33 7.37 0.38 -6.82
CA LEU A 33 7.45 -0.81 -5.96
C LEU A 33 6.13 -1.10 -5.26
N ILE A 34 5.43 -0.07 -4.78
CA ILE A 34 4.12 -0.22 -4.14
C ILE A 34 3.03 0.31 -5.08
N PRO A 35 2.06 -0.52 -5.48
CA PRO A 35 0.97 -0.10 -6.35
C PRO A 35 0.05 0.89 -5.62
N TYR A 36 -0.46 1.87 -6.38
CA TYR A 36 -1.39 2.87 -5.87
C TYR A 36 -2.36 3.33 -6.96
N TYR A 37 -3.47 3.91 -6.53
CA TYR A 37 -4.50 4.46 -7.41
C TYR A 37 -4.71 5.94 -7.14
N ARG A 38 -4.98 6.70 -8.21
CA ARG A 38 -5.36 8.12 -8.10
C ARG A 38 -6.87 8.24 -8.32
N LEU A 39 -7.59 8.74 -7.32
CA LEU A 39 -9.02 9.03 -7.42
C LEU A 39 -9.29 10.41 -6.81
N GLY A 40 -9.79 11.34 -7.63
CA GLY A 40 -10.11 12.70 -7.18
C GLY A 40 -8.95 13.44 -6.50
N GLY A 41 -7.72 13.25 -6.98
CA GLY A 41 -6.52 13.86 -6.38
C GLY A 41 -5.98 13.16 -5.13
N ARG A 42 -6.67 12.14 -4.61
CA ARG A 42 -6.21 11.32 -3.49
C ARG A 42 -5.43 10.10 -3.99
N ILE A 43 -4.48 9.67 -3.17
CA ILE A 43 -3.74 8.42 -3.36
C ILE A 43 -4.42 7.36 -2.50
N LEU A 44 -4.76 6.24 -3.12
CA LEU A 44 -5.44 5.11 -2.47
C LEU A 44 -4.60 3.85 -2.65
N TYR A 45 -4.60 3.03 -1.61
CA TYR A 45 -3.99 1.71 -1.62
C TYR A 45 -5.10 0.67 -1.49
N LYS A 46 -5.11 -0.29 -2.41
CA LYS A 46 -6.06 -1.40 -2.37
C LYS A 46 -5.45 -2.50 -1.53
N GLU A 47 -6.12 -2.88 -0.45
CA GLU A 47 -5.58 -3.84 0.51
C GLU A 47 -5.14 -5.15 -0.16
N LYS A 48 -6.00 -5.73 -1.02
CA LYS A 48 -5.68 -6.95 -1.78
C LYS A 48 -4.37 -6.87 -2.56
N ASP A 49 -4.07 -5.73 -3.16
CA ASP A 49 -2.84 -5.55 -3.96
C ASP A 49 -1.62 -5.45 -3.06
N ILE A 50 -1.75 -4.79 -1.90
CA ILE A 50 -0.70 -4.74 -0.88
C ILE A 50 -0.43 -6.14 -0.31
N ILE A 51 -1.47 -6.89 0.07
CA ILE A 51 -1.33 -8.26 0.57
C ILE A 51 -0.64 -9.13 -0.47
N LYS A 52 -1.08 -9.08 -1.72
CA LYS A 52 -0.46 -9.83 -2.82
C LYS A 52 1.02 -9.46 -3.00
N LEU A 53 1.35 -8.16 -3.00
CA LEU A 53 2.73 -7.69 -3.08
C LEU A 53 3.58 -8.26 -1.94
N LEU A 54 3.09 -8.23 -0.70
CA LEU A 54 3.81 -8.74 0.46
C LEU A 54 4.01 -10.26 0.39
N ASP A 55 3.00 -10.99 -0.07
CA ASP A 55 3.07 -12.44 -0.25
C ASP A 55 4.11 -12.82 -1.33
N GLU A 56 4.09 -12.14 -2.47
CA GLU A 56 5.05 -12.34 -3.58
C GLU A 56 6.49 -12.01 -3.19
N ASN A 57 6.70 -11.11 -2.22
CA ASN A 57 8.03 -10.68 -1.75
C ASN A 57 8.41 -11.30 -0.40
N ARG A 58 7.60 -12.23 0.13
CA ARG A 58 7.90 -12.92 1.38
C ARG A 58 9.10 -13.84 1.16
N LEU A 59 10.24 -13.45 1.71
CA LEU A 59 11.37 -14.36 1.88
C LEU A 59 11.07 -15.25 3.09
N GLU A 60 10.93 -16.56 2.87
CA GLU A 60 10.88 -17.53 3.97
C GLU A 60 12.19 -17.41 4.77
N ALA A 61 12.09 -16.88 5.99
CA ALA A 61 13.21 -16.87 6.91
C ALA A 61 13.42 -18.31 7.39
N PHE A 62 14.52 -18.93 6.94
CA PHE A 62 14.97 -20.25 7.40
C PHE A 62 15.45 -20.21 8.86
#